data_AF-A0A7S0DIM1-F1
#
_entry.id   AF-A0A7S0DIM1-F1
#
_cell.length_a   1.000
_cell.length_b   1.000
_cell.length_c   1.000
_cell.angle_alpha   90.00
_cell.angle_beta   90.00
_cell.angle_gamma   90.00
#
_symmetry.space_group_name_H-M   'P 1'
#
loop_
_entity.id
_entity.type
_entity.pdbx_description
1 polymer ?
#
loop_
_entity_poly.entity_id
_entity_poly.type
_entity_poly.pdbx_seq_one_letter_code
_entity_poly.pdbx_strand_id
1 'polypeptide(L)'
;LFKNMLKSKYFINIRRKYKKINKKFKLKVYPREEIYNNIINNFDNINEMFFRFIGLKMNHLIDIVFSNSLTIKKVKISTVTRQTRSGRQFRKKVCIVIGDFRGHVGLGIKSSLNYYEALNSAIKRAKLNFTRIKRGFWEDTSGRPHTLASRCSGKFGSVII
;
A
#
# COMPACT_ATOMS: atom_id res chain seq x y z
N LEU A 1 18.66 -27.88 2.09
CA LEU A 1 19.00 -26.74 2.98
C LEU A 1 17.78 -26.08 3.64
N PHE A 2 16.79 -25.58 2.89
CA PHE A 2 15.63 -24.85 3.46
C PHE A 2 14.76 -25.67 4.44
N LYS A 3 14.53 -26.96 4.16
CA LYS A 3 13.83 -27.90 5.07
C LYS A 3 14.56 -28.11 6.39
N ASN A 4 15.90 -28.04 6.42
CA ASN A 4 16.70 -28.17 7.64
C ASN A 4 16.68 -26.89 8.48
N MET A 5 16.59 -25.73 7.83
CA MET A 5 16.48 -24.42 8.49
C MET A 5 15.18 -24.29 9.30
N LEU A 6 14.07 -24.82 8.76
CA LEU A 6 12.77 -24.89 9.44
C LEU A 6 12.75 -25.83 10.65
N LYS A 7 13.65 -26.83 10.69
CA LYS A 7 13.83 -27.74 11.83
C LYS A 7 14.80 -27.22 12.89
N SER A 8 15.45 -26.07 12.67
CA SER A 8 16.36 -25.48 13.66
C SER A 8 15.61 -25.12 14.95
N LYS A 9 16.23 -25.41 16.11
CA LYS A 9 15.69 -25.06 17.45
C LYS A 9 15.27 -23.59 17.54
N TYR A 10 15.98 -22.71 16.84
CA TYR A 10 15.71 -21.28 16.78
C TYR A 10 14.34 -20.96 16.14
N PHE A 11 14.03 -21.53 14.97
CA PHE A 11 12.75 -21.33 14.29
C PHE A 11 11.58 -21.96 15.07
N ILE A 12 11.79 -23.12 15.69
CA ILE A 12 10.77 -23.78 16.52
C ILE A 12 10.43 -22.93 17.75
N ASN A 13 11.42 -22.31 18.41
CA ASN A 13 11.21 -21.43 19.55
C ASN A 13 10.48 -20.14 19.18
N ILE A 14 10.83 -19.53 18.05
CA ILE A 14 10.12 -18.37 17.51
C ILE A 14 8.64 -18.74 17.27
N ARG A 15 8.38 -19.87 16.61
CA ARG A 15 7.01 -20.34 16.32
C ARG A 15 6.20 -20.62 17.60
N ARG A 16 6.83 -21.21 18.63
CA ARG A 16 6.21 -21.42 19.96
C ARG A 16 5.92 -20.11 20.69
N LYS A 17 6.81 -19.11 20.60
CA LYS A 17 6.62 -17.78 21.20
C LYS A 17 5.42 -17.06 20.58
N TYR A 18 5.33 -17.02 19.25
CA TYR A 18 4.17 -16.45 18.56
C TYR A 18 2.87 -17.21 18.84
N LYS A 19 2.90 -18.54 18.97
CA LYS A 19 1.72 -19.35 19.33
C LYS A 19 1.21 -19.05 20.74
N LYS A 20 2.11 -18.86 21.72
CA LYS A 20 1.78 -18.44 23.10
C LYS A 20 1.16 -17.03 23.13
N ILE A 21 1.70 -16.09 22.35
CA ILE A 21 1.16 -14.73 22.24
C ILE A 21 -0.26 -14.78 21.67
N ASN A 22 -0.48 -15.48 20.55
CA ASN A 22 -1.81 -15.57 19.94
C ASN A 22 -2.85 -16.23 20.84
N LYS A 23 -2.44 -17.23 21.64
CA LYS A 23 -3.30 -17.91 22.61
C LYS A 23 -3.64 -17.03 23.82
N LYS A 24 -2.69 -16.17 24.27
CA LYS A 24 -2.87 -15.23 25.40
C LYS A 24 -3.83 -14.08 25.07
N PHE A 25 -3.83 -13.60 23.82
CA PHE A 25 -4.64 -12.46 23.39
C PHE A 25 -5.94 -12.82 22.65
N LYS A 26 -6.29 -14.12 22.53
CA LYS A 26 -7.41 -14.62 21.68
C LYS A 26 -7.44 -13.97 20.28
N LEU A 27 -6.28 -13.65 19.71
CA LEU A 27 -6.21 -13.06 18.37
C LEU A 27 -6.57 -14.14 17.36
N LYS A 28 -7.79 -14.11 16.79
CA LYS A 28 -8.13 -14.89 15.59
C LYS A 28 -7.23 -14.40 14.46
N VAL A 29 -6.22 -15.17 14.11
CA VAL A 29 -5.47 -14.96 12.87
C VAL A 29 -6.35 -15.50 11.75
N TYR A 30 -7.24 -14.66 11.24
CA TYR A 30 -8.00 -14.99 10.04
C TYR A 30 -7.00 -15.23 8.89
N PRO A 31 -7.10 -16.36 8.16
CA PRO A 31 -6.30 -16.57 6.97
C PRO A 31 -6.66 -15.50 5.94
N ARG A 32 -5.64 -15.05 5.23
CA ARG A 32 -5.69 -13.90 4.32
C ARG A 32 -6.69 -14.10 3.17
N GLU A 33 -7.01 -15.35 2.86
CA GLU A 33 -7.90 -15.83 1.78
C GLU A 33 -9.38 -15.89 2.21
N GLU A 34 -9.71 -16.22 3.47
CA GLU A 34 -11.11 -16.23 3.95
C GLU A 34 -11.66 -14.82 4.09
N ILE A 35 -10.85 -13.88 4.60
CA ILE A 35 -11.22 -12.45 4.58
C ILE A 35 -11.49 -12.02 3.14
N TYR A 36 -10.64 -12.42 2.22
CA TYR A 36 -10.72 -12.04 0.82
C TYR A 36 -12.01 -12.54 0.13
N ASN A 37 -12.38 -13.82 0.32
CA ASN A 37 -13.61 -14.38 -0.24
C ASN A 37 -14.87 -13.76 0.38
N ASN A 38 -14.86 -13.49 1.69
CA ASN A 38 -15.96 -12.79 2.36
C ASN A 38 -16.12 -11.34 1.92
N ILE A 39 -15.06 -10.70 1.41
CA ILE A 39 -15.11 -9.34 0.87
C ILE A 39 -15.73 -9.37 -0.53
N ILE A 40 -15.25 -10.25 -1.41
CA ILE A 40 -15.78 -10.33 -2.77
C ILE A 40 -17.27 -10.67 -2.78
N ASN A 41 -17.71 -11.57 -1.91
CA ASN A 41 -19.10 -12.03 -1.88
C ASN A 41 -20.09 -11.05 -1.25
N ASN A 42 -19.64 -10.05 -0.49
CA ASN A 42 -20.53 -9.18 0.30
C ASN A 42 -20.54 -7.70 -0.14
N PHE A 43 -19.73 -7.28 -1.12
CA PHE A 43 -19.61 -5.86 -1.46
C PHE A 43 -19.88 -5.57 -2.93
N ASP A 44 -21.02 -4.94 -3.19
CA ASP A 44 -21.34 -4.36 -4.50
C ASP A 44 -20.77 -2.94 -4.66
N ASN A 45 -20.55 -2.22 -3.54
CA ASN A 45 -20.17 -0.81 -3.54
C ASN A 45 -18.71 -0.56 -3.11
N ILE A 46 -17.91 0.01 -4.02
CA ILE A 46 -16.50 0.40 -3.79
C ILE A 46 -16.34 1.36 -2.60
N ASN A 47 -17.31 2.24 -2.33
CA ASN A 47 -17.20 3.22 -1.24
C ASN A 47 -17.33 2.58 0.15
N GLU A 48 -18.21 1.60 0.27
CA GLU A 48 -18.41 0.85 1.50
C GLU A 48 -17.18 -0.01 1.82
N MET A 49 -16.55 -0.54 0.75
CA MET A 49 -15.25 -1.19 0.79
C MET A 49 -14.20 -0.30 1.49
N PHE A 50 -13.98 0.93 1.00
CA PHE A 50 -12.98 1.83 1.60
C PHE A 50 -13.25 2.17 3.08
N PHE A 51 -14.53 2.33 3.45
CA PHE A 51 -14.91 2.69 4.82
C PHE A 51 -14.64 1.54 5.80
N ARG A 52 -14.92 0.30 5.40
CA ARG A 52 -14.72 -0.88 6.25
C ARG A 52 -13.26 -1.34 6.29
N PHE A 53 -12.46 -1.06 5.25
CA PHE A 53 -11.07 -1.55 5.14
C PHE A 53 -9.97 -0.60 5.60
N ILE A 54 -10.29 0.40 6.44
CA ILE A 54 -9.33 1.35 7.03
C ILE A 54 -8.09 0.66 7.68
N GLY A 55 -8.16 -0.63 8.01
CA GLY A 55 -7.03 -1.41 8.55
C GLY A 55 -6.40 -2.49 7.65
N LEU A 56 -6.95 -2.82 6.48
CA LEU A 56 -6.47 -3.98 5.71
C LEU A 56 -5.31 -3.62 4.78
N LYS A 57 -4.10 -4.04 5.15
CA LYS A 57 -2.88 -3.91 4.34
C LYS A 57 -2.81 -4.97 3.23
N MET A 58 -3.74 -4.91 2.29
CA MET A 58 -3.93 -5.89 1.21
C MET A 58 -3.77 -5.22 -0.15
N ASN A 59 -2.63 -5.42 -0.81
CA ASN A 59 -2.41 -4.89 -2.16
C ASN A 59 -3.24 -5.64 -3.21
N HIS A 60 -3.49 -6.93 -3.01
CA HIS A 60 -4.22 -7.76 -3.97
C HIS A 60 -5.66 -7.28 -4.15
N LEU A 61 -6.34 -6.89 -3.06
CA LEU A 61 -7.74 -6.43 -3.09
C LEU A 61 -7.97 -5.30 -4.11
N ILE A 62 -7.04 -4.34 -4.17
CA ILE A 62 -7.11 -3.21 -5.12
C ILE A 62 -6.96 -3.69 -6.56
N ASP A 63 -6.19 -4.74 -6.79
CA ASP A 63 -5.99 -5.30 -8.12
C ASP A 63 -7.24 -6.00 -8.65
N ILE A 64 -8.11 -6.54 -7.80
CA ILE A 64 -9.41 -7.10 -8.24
C ILE A 64 -10.42 -6.00 -8.45
N VAL A 65 -10.46 -5.03 -7.54
CA VAL A 65 -11.49 -3.99 -7.55
C VAL A 65 -11.26 -3.02 -8.71
N PHE A 66 -10.00 -2.74 -9.06
CA PHE A 66 -9.61 -1.73 -10.06
C PHE A 66 -8.87 -2.34 -11.26
N SER A 67 -9.01 -3.64 -11.54
CA SER A 67 -8.16 -4.43 -12.46
C SER A 67 -7.80 -3.74 -13.78
N ASN A 68 -8.75 -3.02 -14.40
CA ASN A 68 -8.56 -2.45 -15.73
C ASN A 68 -8.42 -0.91 -15.74
N SER A 69 -8.69 -0.22 -14.64
CA SER A 69 -8.72 1.25 -14.60
C SER A 69 -7.45 1.87 -14.01
N LEU A 70 -6.59 1.07 -13.38
CA LEU A 70 -5.49 1.56 -12.58
C LEU A 70 -4.29 1.96 -13.45
N THR A 71 -4.04 3.26 -13.54
CA THR A 71 -2.87 3.80 -14.24
C THR A 71 -1.71 4.04 -13.28
N ILE A 72 -0.50 3.77 -13.73
CA ILE A 72 0.73 3.89 -12.93
C ILE A 72 1.62 4.95 -13.56
N LYS A 73 1.94 6.01 -12.81
CA LYS A 73 2.85 7.08 -13.25
C LYS A 73 4.08 7.14 -12.35
N LYS A 74 5.26 7.11 -12.98
CA LYS A 74 6.54 7.29 -12.30
C LYS A 74 6.77 8.80 -12.12
N VAL A 75 6.95 9.25 -10.89
CA VAL A 75 7.15 10.68 -10.58
C VAL A 75 8.63 11.03 -10.60
N LYS A 76 9.45 10.26 -9.86
CA LYS A 76 10.89 10.52 -9.74
C LYS A 76 11.66 9.24 -9.53
N ILE A 77 12.77 9.12 -10.24
CA ILE A 77 13.78 8.09 -10.05
C ILE A 77 15.04 8.81 -9.58
N SER A 78 15.58 8.40 -8.44
CA SER A 78 16.78 9.01 -7.86
C SER A 78 17.71 7.93 -7.33
N THR A 79 19.02 8.15 -7.42
CA THR A 79 20.01 7.37 -6.70
C THR A 79 20.18 7.93 -5.29
N VAL A 80 20.27 7.05 -4.30
CA VAL A 80 20.62 7.40 -2.92
C VAL A 80 21.84 6.59 -2.52
N THR A 81 22.77 7.21 -1.79
CA THR A 81 24.06 6.62 -1.44
C THR A 81 24.29 6.64 0.06
N ARG A 82 24.99 5.61 0.55
CA ARG A 82 25.55 5.60 1.90
C ARG A 82 27.04 5.27 1.81
N GLN A 83 27.87 6.01 2.52
CA GLN A 83 29.29 5.70 2.66
C GLN A 83 29.48 4.48 3.57
N THR A 84 30.35 3.55 3.18
CA THR A 84 30.81 2.42 3.99
C THR A 84 32.34 2.39 3.98
N ARG A 85 32.95 1.49 4.78
CA ARG A 85 34.41 1.29 4.80
C ARG A 85 34.96 0.87 3.42
N SER A 86 34.16 0.16 2.64
CA SER A 86 34.50 -0.28 1.29
C SER A 86 34.09 0.71 0.20
N GLY A 87 33.77 1.96 0.55
CA GLY A 87 33.40 3.02 -0.39
C GLY A 87 31.90 3.37 -0.42
N ARG A 88 31.43 3.93 -1.53
CA ARG A 88 30.03 4.36 -1.68
C ARG A 88 29.14 3.18 -2.07
N GLN A 89 28.10 2.91 -1.29
CA GLN A 89 27.06 1.94 -1.63
C GLN A 89 25.81 2.67 -2.16
N PHE A 90 25.40 2.35 -3.38
CA PHE A 90 24.28 2.99 -4.08
C PHE A 90 22.99 2.16 -4.00
N ARG A 91 21.84 2.84 -3.94
CA ARG A 91 20.51 2.25 -4.09
C ARG A 91 19.66 3.13 -5.02
N LYS A 92 18.71 2.53 -5.72
CA LYS A 92 17.72 3.26 -6.53
C LYS A 92 16.47 3.51 -5.69
N LYS A 93 16.09 4.77 -5.52
CA LYS A 93 14.85 5.22 -4.89
C LYS A 93 13.87 5.67 -5.98
N VAL A 94 12.66 5.12 -5.92
CA VAL A 94 11.61 5.37 -6.91
C VAL A 94 10.36 5.88 -6.19
N CYS A 95 9.76 6.94 -6.74
CA CYS A 95 8.47 7.48 -6.35
C CYS A 95 7.46 7.22 -7.47
N ILE A 96 6.35 6.58 -7.12
CA ILE A 96 5.27 6.19 -8.02
C ILE A 96 3.95 6.71 -7.46
N VAL A 97 3.10 7.16 -8.37
CA VAL A 97 1.70 7.46 -8.12
C VAL A 97 0.85 6.51 -8.94
N ILE A 98 -0.23 6.03 -8.32
CA ILE A 98 -1.20 5.11 -8.90
C ILE A 98 -2.57 5.76 -8.78
N GLY A 99 -3.42 5.66 -9.81
CA GLY A 99 -4.78 6.20 -9.75
C GLY A 99 -5.65 5.79 -10.92
N ASP A 100 -6.96 5.94 -10.74
CA ASP A 100 -8.01 5.53 -11.69
C ASP A 100 -8.73 6.73 -12.35
N PHE A 101 -8.18 7.94 -12.21
CA PHE A 101 -8.76 9.22 -12.66
C PHE A 101 -10.19 9.53 -12.16
N ARG A 102 -10.78 8.66 -11.34
CA ARG A 102 -12.14 8.76 -10.82
C ARG A 102 -12.18 9.20 -9.36
N GLY A 103 -11.09 9.79 -8.87
CA GLY A 103 -10.98 10.29 -7.50
C GLY A 103 -10.35 9.28 -6.55
N HIS A 104 -9.61 8.29 -7.04
CA HIS A 104 -8.76 7.45 -6.19
C HIS A 104 -7.28 7.58 -6.59
N VAL A 105 -6.43 7.75 -5.59
CA VAL A 105 -4.99 7.96 -5.77
C VAL A 105 -4.22 7.23 -4.66
N GLY A 106 -3.08 6.64 -5.00
CA GLY A 106 -2.14 6.06 -4.06
C GLY A 106 -0.71 6.47 -4.37
N LEU A 107 0.09 6.71 -3.33
CA LEU A 107 1.49 7.11 -3.46
C LEU A 107 2.41 6.07 -2.80
N GLY A 108 3.47 5.71 -3.51
CA GLY A 108 4.45 4.72 -3.09
C GLY A 108 5.87 5.20 -3.31
N ILE A 109 6.67 5.18 -2.24
CA ILE A 109 8.10 5.46 -2.30
C ILE A 109 8.85 4.24 -1.77
N LYS A 110 9.84 3.75 -2.52
CA LYS A 110 10.70 2.66 -2.09
C LYS A 110 12.12 2.80 -2.64
N SER A 111 13.09 2.24 -1.91
CA SER A 111 14.47 2.10 -2.36
C SER A 111 14.95 0.66 -2.27
N SER A 112 15.67 0.19 -3.29
CA SER A 112 16.32 -1.12 -3.35
C SER A 112 17.63 -1.04 -4.14
N LEU A 113 18.34 -2.16 -4.27
CA LEU A 113 19.58 -2.22 -5.05
C LEU A 113 19.27 -2.07 -6.56
N ASN A 114 18.31 -2.86 -7.04
CA ASN A 114 17.90 -2.89 -8.44
C ASN A 114 16.66 -2.02 -8.70
N TYR A 115 16.60 -1.39 -9.88
CA TYR A 115 15.47 -0.53 -10.26
C TYR A 115 14.14 -1.28 -10.30
N TYR A 116 14.09 -2.45 -10.95
CA TYR A 116 12.86 -3.23 -11.09
C TYR A 116 12.28 -3.66 -9.73
N GLU A 117 13.15 -4.02 -8.78
CA GLU A 117 12.75 -4.37 -7.42
C GLU A 117 12.15 -3.16 -6.67
N ALA A 118 12.75 -1.98 -6.84
CA ALA A 118 12.25 -0.73 -6.24
C ALA A 118 10.90 -0.37 -6.83
N LEU A 119 10.76 -0.51 -8.15
CA LEU A 119 9.53 -0.25 -8.88
C LEU A 119 8.40 -1.15 -8.38
N ASN A 120 8.57 -2.47 -8.41
CA ASN A 120 7.54 -3.42 -7.99
C ASN A 120 7.14 -3.22 -6.52
N SER A 121 8.12 -2.95 -5.67
CA SER A 121 7.87 -2.68 -4.25
C SER A 121 7.19 -1.33 -4.02
N ALA A 122 7.49 -0.31 -4.82
CA ALA A 122 6.83 0.99 -4.77
C ALA A 122 5.38 0.90 -5.27
N ILE A 123 5.12 0.12 -6.33
CA ILE A 123 3.76 -0.19 -6.82
C ILE A 123 2.95 -0.84 -5.70
N LYS A 124 3.50 -1.87 -5.05
CA LYS A 124 2.86 -2.54 -3.90
C LYS A 124 2.58 -1.56 -2.75
N ARG A 125 3.53 -0.66 -2.44
CA ARG A 125 3.36 0.38 -1.41
C ARG A 125 2.26 1.38 -1.78
N ALA A 126 2.20 1.79 -3.03
CA ALA A 126 1.20 2.75 -3.53
C ALA A 126 -0.21 2.18 -3.45
N LYS A 127 -0.40 0.90 -3.82
CA LYS A 127 -1.67 0.19 -3.63
C LYS A 127 -2.06 0.17 -2.14
N LEU A 128 -1.13 -0.18 -1.25
CA LEU A 128 -1.45 -0.18 0.19
C LEU A 128 -1.86 1.20 0.75
N ASN A 129 -1.42 2.29 0.13
CA ASN A 129 -1.72 3.67 0.53
C ASN A 129 -2.82 4.30 -0.36
N PHE A 130 -3.66 3.49 -1.01
CA PHE A 130 -4.68 3.99 -1.92
C PHE A 130 -5.80 4.70 -1.14
N THR A 131 -6.08 5.93 -1.53
CA THR A 131 -6.99 6.84 -0.82
C THR A 131 -8.04 7.39 -1.78
N ARG A 132 -9.28 7.53 -1.29
CA ARG A 132 -10.36 8.22 -1.99
C ARG A 132 -10.26 9.72 -1.76
N ILE A 133 -10.41 10.49 -2.82
CA ILE A 133 -10.47 11.95 -2.82
C ILE A 133 -11.93 12.37 -2.88
N LYS A 134 -12.34 13.26 -1.97
CA LYS A 134 -13.68 13.86 -2.01
C LYS A 134 -13.69 14.99 -3.04
N ARG A 135 -14.36 14.74 -4.16
CA ARG A 135 -14.60 15.73 -5.23
C ARG A 135 -15.86 16.54 -4.90
N GLY A 136 -15.92 17.77 -5.39
CA GLY A 136 -17.05 18.68 -5.24
C GLY A 136 -17.20 19.59 -6.45
N PHE A 137 -17.94 20.66 -6.24
CA PHE A 137 -18.24 21.71 -7.22
C PHE A 137 -17.67 23.03 -6.71
N TRP A 138 -17.34 23.94 -7.62
CA TRP A 138 -16.82 25.26 -7.23
C TRP A 138 -17.95 26.17 -6.74
N GLU A 139 -19.02 26.28 -7.53
CA GLU A 139 -20.19 27.10 -7.23
C GLU A 139 -21.47 26.32 -7.54
N ASP A 140 -21.71 26.07 -8.83
CA ASP A 140 -22.93 25.39 -9.27
C ASP A 140 -22.81 23.86 -9.22
N THR A 141 -23.90 23.18 -8.86
CA THR A 141 -23.91 21.71 -8.65
C THR A 141 -24.21 20.92 -9.93
N SER A 142 -24.08 21.58 -11.08
CA SER A 142 -24.38 20.99 -12.39
C SER A 142 -23.28 20.02 -12.85
N GLY A 143 -23.70 18.85 -13.32
CA GLY A 143 -22.81 17.86 -13.95
C GLY A 143 -21.96 17.03 -12.98
N ARG A 144 -20.74 16.67 -13.41
CA ARG A 144 -19.81 15.86 -12.61
C ARG A 144 -18.95 16.76 -11.72
N PRO A 145 -18.60 16.32 -10.49
CA PRO A 145 -17.78 17.12 -9.59
C PRO A 145 -16.39 17.33 -10.19
N HIS A 146 -16.03 18.58 -10.43
CA HIS A 146 -14.85 19.00 -11.17
C HIS A 146 -13.78 19.68 -10.30
N THR A 147 -14.06 19.95 -9.03
CA THR A 147 -13.12 20.52 -8.04
C THR A 147 -13.02 19.69 -6.77
N LEU A 148 -12.24 20.15 -5.79
CA LEU A 148 -12.23 19.61 -4.44
C LEU A 148 -13.44 20.14 -3.65
N ALA A 149 -13.97 19.34 -2.72
CA ALA A 149 -15.13 19.72 -1.92
C ALA A 149 -14.86 20.83 -0.89
N SER A 150 -13.61 21.03 -0.51
CA SER A 150 -13.18 22.04 0.47
C SER A 150 -11.74 22.45 0.18
N ARG A 151 -11.35 23.66 0.58
CA ARG A 151 -9.95 24.05 0.63
C ARG A 151 -9.23 23.16 1.65
N CYS A 152 -8.30 22.34 1.18
CA CYS A 152 -7.48 21.46 2.01
C CYS A 152 -6.02 21.87 1.90
N SER A 153 -5.26 21.71 2.98
CA SER A 153 -3.82 21.87 2.99
C SER A 153 -3.12 20.60 3.47
N GLY A 154 -1.97 20.27 2.90
CA GLY A 154 -1.12 19.15 3.31
C GLY A 154 0.29 19.60 3.66
N LYS A 155 0.82 19.16 4.80
CA LYS A 155 2.20 19.44 5.24
C LYS A 155 3.05 18.16 5.21
N PHE A 156 4.23 18.25 4.61
CA PHE A 156 5.26 17.22 4.71
C PHE A 156 6.64 17.84 4.87
N GLY A 157 7.24 17.69 6.05
CA GLY A 157 8.47 18.39 6.41
C GLY A 157 8.28 19.91 6.39
N SER A 158 9.07 20.59 5.58
CA SER A 158 8.98 22.05 5.38
C SER A 158 7.99 22.48 4.30
N VAL A 159 7.43 21.55 3.51
CA VAL A 159 6.57 21.88 2.37
C VAL A 159 5.11 21.87 2.80
N ILE A 160 4.38 22.91 2.40
CA ILE A 160 2.93 23.06 2.58
C ILE A 160 2.33 23.32 1.20
N ILE A 161 1.27 22.58 0.88
CA ILE A 161 0.47 22.73 -0.35
C ILE A 161 -0.97 22.93 0.07
#